data_AF-A0AAW2EGS8-F1
#
_entry.id   AF-A0AAW2EGS8-F1
#
_cell.length_a   1.000
_cell.length_b   1.000
_cell.length_c   1.000
_cell.angle_alpha   90.00
_cell.angle_beta   90.00
_cell.angle_gamma   90.00
#
_symmetry.space_group_name_H-M   'P 1'
#
loop_
_entity.id
_entity.type
_entity.pdbx_description
1 polymer ?
#
loop_
_entity_poly.entity_id
_entity_poly.type
_entity_poly.pdbx_seq_one_letter_code
_entity_poly.pdbx_strand_id
1 'polypeptide(L)'
;MIPSDTDILVTHTPPVGHGDLCCTGVRAGCVELLSTVQNRVKPKYHVFGHIHEGYGISSDGKIIYINASTCDLNYLPSNPPIVFDITLPPGIKKS
;
A
#
# COMPACT_ATOMS: atom_id res chain seq x y z
N MET A 1 7.27 5.96 15.36
CA MET A 1 5.98 5.27 15.58
C MET A 1 4.90 5.92 14.71
N ILE A 2 4.04 5.13 14.09
CA ILE A 2 2.96 5.63 13.20
C ILE A 2 1.76 6.11 14.04
N PRO A 3 1.20 7.31 13.83
CA PRO A 3 0.01 7.82 14.55
C PRO A 3 -1.24 6.95 14.35
N SER A 4 -2.09 6.83 15.37
CA SER A 4 -3.28 5.96 15.33
C SER A 4 -4.45 6.53 14.54
N ASP A 5 -4.43 7.83 14.21
CA ASP A 5 -5.42 8.55 13.41
C ASP A 5 -5.04 8.66 11.93
N THR A 6 -4.04 7.86 11.49
CA THR A 6 -3.58 7.85 10.10
C THR A 6 -4.65 7.22 9.18
N ASP A 7 -5.28 8.03 8.34
CA ASP A 7 -6.20 7.53 7.30
C ASP A 7 -5.46 6.90 6.10
N ILE A 8 -4.34 7.51 5.69
CA ILE A 8 -3.52 7.11 4.55
C ILE A 8 -2.08 6.94 5.03
N LEU A 9 -1.57 5.72 4.96
CA LEU A 9 -0.19 5.40 5.28
C LEU A 9 0.62 5.26 4.00
N VAL A 10 1.79 5.89 3.93
CA VAL A 10 2.75 5.71 2.84
C VAL A 10 4.05 5.13 3.40
N THR A 11 4.50 4.01 2.84
CA THR A 11 5.80 3.41 3.15
C THR A 11 6.54 3.08 1.86
N HIS A 12 7.86 2.92 1.90
CA HIS A 12 8.56 2.44 0.71
C HIS A 12 8.32 0.94 0.47
N THR A 13 8.49 0.13 1.52
CA THR A 13 8.36 -1.33 1.46
C THR A 13 6.93 -1.80 1.76
N PRO A 14 6.51 -2.96 1.20
CA PRO A 14 5.19 -3.53 1.46
C PRO A 14 5.10 -4.21 2.84
N PRO A 15 3.89 -4.31 3.43
CA PRO A 15 3.61 -5.29 4.47
C PRO A 15 3.60 -6.71 3.88
N VAL A 16 3.91 -7.72 4.70
CA VAL A 16 3.87 -9.11 4.22
C VAL A 16 2.48 -9.49 3.71
N GLY A 17 2.39 -10.26 2.62
CA GLY A 17 1.13 -10.73 2.06
C GLY A 17 0.48 -9.80 1.03
N HIS A 18 0.89 -8.53 0.94
CA HIS A 18 0.29 -7.53 0.06
C HIS A 18 1.33 -6.91 -0.88
N GLY A 19 1.26 -7.23 -2.18
CA GLY A 19 2.17 -6.68 -3.19
C GLY A 19 3.65 -6.98 -2.92
N ASP A 20 3.96 -8.05 -2.19
CA ASP A 20 5.29 -8.34 -1.64
C ASP A 20 5.93 -9.64 -2.18
N LEU A 21 5.24 -10.34 -3.07
CA LEU A 21 5.72 -11.59 -3.68
C LEU A 21 6.63 -11.25 -4.86
N CYS A 22 7.92 -11.58 -4.73
CA CYS A 22 8.89 -11.42 -5.81
C CYS A 22 8.76 -12.56 -6.84
N CYS A 23 9.27 -12.38 -8.06
CA CYS A 23 9.33 -13.44 -9.07
C CYS A 23 10.13 -14.68 -8.62
N THR A 24 10.99 -14.55 -7.60
CA THR A 24 11.69 -15.68 -6.98
C THR A 24 10.78 -16.60 -6.16
N GLY A 25 9.51 -16.23 -5.94
CA GLY A 25 8.56 -16.94 -5.09
C GLY A 25 8.69 -16.61 -3.60
N VAL A 26 9.61 -15.71 -3.24
CA VAL A 26 9.84 -15.27 -1.86
C VAL A 26 9.04 -14.01 -1.56
N ARG A 27 8.50 -13.92 -0.34
CA ARG A 27 7.85 -12.72 0.18
C ARG A 27 8.87 -11.81 0.87
N ALA A 28 8.96 -10.57 0.43
CA ALA A 28 9.88 -9.57 0.95
C ALA A 28 9.21 -8.55 1.90
N GLY A 29 7.90 -8.70 2.16
CA GLY A 29 7.14 -7.75 2.97
C GLY A 29 7.43 -7.86 4.46
N CYS A 30 7.22 -6.75 5.17
CA CYS A 30 7.47 -6.67 6.61
C CYS A 30 6.30 -7.22 7.44
N VAL A 31 6.57 -8.22 8.28
CA VAL A 31 5.59 -8.85 9.18
C VAL A 31 5.12 -7.88 10.27
N GLU A 32 6.05 -7.12 10.86
CA GLU A 32 5.72 -6.15 11.91
C GLU A 32 4.86 -5.00 11.37
N LEU A 33 5.11 -4.58 10.13
CA LEU A 33 4.31 -3.57 9.46
C LEU A 33 2.86 -4.06 9.27
N LEU A 34 2.67 -5.28 8.78
CA LEU A 34 1.32 -5.87 8.66
C LEU A 34 0.60 -5.89 10.01
N SER A 35 1.28 -6.39 11.06
CA SER A 35 0.70 -6.43 12.41
C SER A 35 0.34 -5.03 12.91
N THR A 36 1.20 -4.04 12.66
CA THR A 36 0.97 -2.65 13.05
C THR A 36 -0.25 -2.05 12.35
N VAL A 37 -0.38 -2.24 11.04
CA VAL A 37 -1.50 -1.66 10.28
C VAL A 37 -2.81 -2.38 10.57
N GLN A 38 -2.82 -3.70 10.74
CA GLN A 38 -4.06 -4.43 11.00
C GLN A 38 -4.57 -4.28 12.45
N ASN A 39 -3.65 -4.25 13.43
CA ASN A 39 -4.05 -4.32 14.84
C ASN A 39 -4.11 -2.96 15.52
N ARG A 40 -3.26 -1.99 15.12
CA ARG A 40 -3.10 -0.72 15.84
C ARG A 40 -3.55 0.49 15.02
N VAL A 41 -2.95 0.72 13.86
CA VAL A 41 -3.15 1.96 13.08
C VAL A 41 -4.45 1.92 12.29
N LYS A 42 -4.72 0.80 11.60
CA LYS A 42 -5.92 0.56 10.80
C LYS A 42 -6.21 1.68 9.78
N PRO A 43 -5.21 2.06 8.95
CA PRO A 43 -5.45 3.06 7.90
C PRO A 43 -6.47 2.54 6.90
N LYS A 44 -7.20 3.45 6.25
CA LYS A 44 -8.09 3.08 5.13
C LYS A 44 -7.28 2.67 3.90
N TYR A 45 -6.14 3.34 3.69
CA TYR A 45 -5.25 3.11 2.56
C TYR A 45 -3.80 2.95 3.03
N HIS A 46 -3.11 1.96 2.50
CA HIS A 46 -1.68 1.78 2.68
C HIS A 46 -1.00 1.71 1.31
N VAL A 47 -0.30 2.78 0.96
CA VAL A 47 0.40 2.93 -0.32
C VAL A 47 1.89 2.63 -0.14
N PHE A 48 2.44 1.83 -1.05
CA PHE A 48 3.85 1.45 -1.05
C PHE A 48 4.34 1.12 -2.45
N GLY A 49 5.59 0.69 -2.57
CA GLY A 49 6.17 0.23 -3.83
C GLY A 49 7.23 -0.83 -3.57
N HIS A 50 8.45 -0.59 -4.06
CA HIS A 50 9.65 -1.40 -3.88
C HIS A 50 9.65 -2.74 -4.63
N ILE A 51 8.60 -3.54 -4.53
CA ILE A 51 8.48 -4.82 -5.23
C ILE A 51 7.74 -4.58 -6.55
N HIS A 52 8.49 -4.42 -7.63
CA HIS A 52 7.98 -4.01 -8.94
C HIS A 52 6.97 -5.02 -9.50
N GLU A 53 7.20 -6.31 -9.25
CA GLU A 53 6.31 -7.40 -9.70
C GLU A 53 4.99 -7.41 -8.93
N GLY A 54 4.95 -6.77 -7.77
CA GLY A 54 3.79 -6.68 -6.91
C GLY A 54 2.84 -5.54 -7.25
N TYR A 55 3.08 -4.79 -8.34
CA TYR A 55 2.22 -3.67 -8.77
C TYR A 55 0.74 -4.05 -8.78
N GLY A 56 -0.10 -3.19 -8.21
CA GLY A 56 -1.55 -3.38 -8.18
C GLY A 56 -2.17 -3.10 -6.82
N ILE A 57 -3.41 -3.58 -6.66
CA ILE A 57 -4.27 -3.30 -5.50
C ILE A 57 -4.72 -4.61 -4.88
N SER A 58 -4.70 -4.68 -3.54
CA SER A 58 -5.30 -5.77 -2.77
C SER A 58 -6.02 -5.23 -1.53
N SER A 59 -6.80 -6.07 -0.86
CA SER A 59 -7.48 -5.69 0.37
C SER A 59 -7.70 -6.89 1.29
N ASP A 60 -7.72 -6.63 2.60
CA ASP A 60 -8.18 -7.57 3.63
C ASP A 60 -9.64 -7.29 4.08
N GLY A 61 -10.37 -6.48 3.31
CA GLY A 61 -11.73 -6.03 3.60
C GLY A 61 -11.80 -4.82 4.55
N LYS A 62 -10.68 -4.38 5.12
CA LYS A 62 -10.61 -3.18 5.97
C LYS A 62 -9.64 -2.14 5.42
N ILE A 63 -8.48 -2.59 4.96
CA ILE A 63 -7.41 -1.76 4.43
C ILE A 63 -7.32 -2.01 2.92
N ILE A 64 -7.16 -0.94 2.15
CA ILE A 64 -6.82 -1.01 0.73
C ILE A 64 -5.30 -0.84 0.62
N TYR A 65 -4.62 -1.88 0.14
CA TYR A 65 -3.18 -1.91 -0.05
C TYR A 65 -2.86 -1.63 -1.52
N ILE A 66 -2.01 -0.64 -1.78
CA ILE A 66 -1.70 -0.16 -3.13
C ILE A 66 -0.18 -0.24 -3.33
N ASN A 67 0.26 -1.18 -4.16
CA ASN A 67 1.62 -1.18 -4.68
C ASN A 67 1.66 -0.31 -5.94
N ALA A 68 2.19 0.90 -5.79
CA ALA A 68 2.31 1.92 -6.83
C ALA A 68 3.69 1.91 -7.52
N SER A 69 4.36 0.75 -7.60
CA SER A 69 5.64 0.64 -8.31
C SER A 69 5.46 0.97 -9.79
N THR A 70 5.88 2.17 -10.21
CA THR A 70 5.80 2.63 -11.60
C THR A 70 6.71 1.83 -12.52
N CYS A 71 7.87 1.41 -12.02
CA CYS A 71 8.82 0.65 -12.80
C CYS A 71 8.50 -0.86 -12.77
N ASP A 72 8.78 -1.54 -13.89
CA ASP A 72 8.85 -3.00 -13.94
C ASP A 72 10.24 -3.54 -13.55
N LEU A 73 10.44 -4.85 -13.70
CA LEU A 73 11.72 -5.53 -13.43
C LEU A 73 12.90 -5.03 -14.28
N ASN A 74 12.63 -4.43 -15.44
CA ASN A 74 13.65 -3.84 -16.31
C ASN A 74 13.90 -2.36 -15.96
N TYR A 75 13.33 -1.87 -14.87
CA TYR A 75 13.37 -0.47 -14.44
C TYR A 75 12.75 0.51 -15.45
N LEU A 76 11.90 0.00 -16.35
CA LEU A 76 11.16 0.85 -17.28
C LEU A 76 9.87 1.33 -16.59
N PRO A 77 9.49 2.61 -16.71
CA PRO A 77 8.28 3.17 -16.10
C PRO A 77 7.03 2.74 -16.89
N SER A 78 6.72 1.45 -16.84
CA SER A 78 5.69 0.81 -17.65
C SER A 78 4.35 0.64 -16.93
N ASN A 79 4.34 0.67 -15.60
CA ASN A 79 3.10 0.58 -14.83
C ASN A 79 2.39 1.95 -14.77
N PRO A 80 1.10 2.04 -15.15
CA PRO A 80 0.38 3.30 -15.14
C PRO A 80 0.13 3.80 -13.70
N PRO A 81 -0.15 5.10 -13.53
CA PRO A 81 -0.57 5.63 -12.24
C PRO A 81 -1.84 4.96 -11.74
N ILE A 82 -1.87 4.60 -10.45
CA ILE A 82 -3.09 4.16 -9.77
C ILE A 82 -3.80 5.39 -9.24
N VAL A 83 -5.02 5.62 -9.71
CA VAL A 83 -5.89 6.70 -9.26
C VAL A 83 -7.00 6.11 -8.40
N PHE A 84 -7.21 6.68 -7.21
CA PHE A 84 -8.26 6.27 -6.30
C PHE A 84 -8.89 7.48 -5.61
N ASP A 85 -10.18 7.37 -5.34
CA ASP A 85 -10.94 8.39 -4.64
C ASP A 85 -10.92 8.15 -3.13
N ILE A 86 -10.89 9.24 -2.37
CA ILE A 86 -11.03 9.20 -0.91
C ILE A 86 -12.30 9.92 -0.47
N THR A 87 -12.98 9.37 0.51
CA THR A 87 -14.11 10.05 1.15
C THR A 87 -13.58 11.20 1.99
N LEU A 88 -14.09 12.40 1.74
CA LEU A 88 -13.76 13.57 2.55
C LEU A 88 -14.28 13.38 3.98
N PRO A 89 -13.55 13.91 4.99
CA PRO A 89 -14.05 13.95 6.35
C PRO A 89 -15.42 14.65 6.42
N PRO A 90 -16.29 14.27 7.38
CA PRO A 90 -17.57 14.93 7.57
C PRO A 90 -17.43 16.45 7.69
N GLY A 91 -18.25 17.19 6.95
CA GLY A 91 -18.23 18.66 6.95
C GLY A 91 -17.21 19.31 6.00
N ILE A 92 -16.32 18.53 5.37
CA ILE A 92 -15.40 19.04 4.34
C ILE A 92 -16.02 18.89 2.96
N LYS A 93 -15.99 19.96 2.16
CA LYS A 93 -16.39 19.97 0.75
C LYS A 93 -15.20 20.33 -0.12
N LYS A 94 -15.16 19.76 -1.33
CA LYS A 94 -14.24 20.18 -2.38
C LYS A 94 -14.69 21.58 -2.86
N SER A 95 -13.80 22.57 -2.76
CA SER A 95 -14.02 23.94 -3.25
C SER A 95 -14.10 24.00 -4.76
#